data_AF-Q39XC3-F1
#
_entry.id   AF-Q39XC3-F1
#
_cell.length_a   1.000
_cell.length_b   1.000
_cell.length_c   1.000
_cell.angle_alpha   90.00
_cell.angle_beta   90.00
_cell.angle_gamma   90.00
#
_symmetry.space_group_name_H-M   'P 1'
#
loop_
_entity.id
_entity.type
_entity.pdbx_description
1 polymer ?
#
loop_
_entity_poly.entity_id
_entity_poly.type
_entity_poly.pdbx_seq_one_letter_code
_entity_poly.pdbx_strand_id
1 'polypeptide(L)'
;MITILFISDDTRVPDLIARVQSQLKARMRLATDFDQGLKEVFDNRPSAVFIQGDISGISGETVARHIKTLLRGDAPRIVLIHTAPLPTQGVKKWFDDAIDFSLPQAELADQFKLRLMEIAPDLRIETNDVPTRHAGNVAAAAPNVSDHPAPSHGEAEPFDWEAPGDAVPHAVQPPCHQAHSEVEERDESDSLPDVSQVLVGRGAATTGPGMPSPGSELRNVMPSIIEESATTQSTFSEQIPSTPATPSPPLTPLREAEPKPAPLRQPSPLQAVESSRERTAASMADFSAEMTKEAKAEWVTIPPPDRELGGATGQRLTVWAAAIVVLLLGAMVGGALLLKGEGNKKKPSPKPEAMQTAPTRTSPAPAPPAKAIPLKTTPAALPSFIPASGKDEGFGKVHPGWERYLGRGTEYRLFRENGRLKAVQVIALRGTAVPDTLVVAVVRELTGSERLGAVSSQTKKGGYLRQVGKVDGKGEVVIYRKGGGVRGVVVTLN
;
A
#
# COMPACT_ATOMS: atom_id res chain seq x y z
N MET A 1 -12.76 -30.40 -11.95
CA MET A 1 -11.51 -29.73 -12.38
C MET A 1 -11.07 -28.83 -11.25
N ILE A 2 -9.80 -28.89 -10.84
CA ILE A 2 -9.32 -28.11 -9.69
C ILE A 2 -9.09 -26.67 -10.15
N THR A 3 -9.67 -25.71 -9.42
CA THR A 3 -9.56 -24.27 -9.70
C THR A 3 -8.77 -23.62 -8.60
N ILE A 4 -7.81 -22.78 -8.97
CA ILE A 4 -6.87 -22.11 -8.08
C ILE A 4 -6.92 -20.62 -8.39
N LEU A 5 -7.11 -19.81 -7.36
CA LEU A 5 -7.18 -18.35 -7.48
C LEU A 5 -5.97 -17.70 -6.82
N PHE A 6 -5.39 -16.73 -7.50
CA PHE A 6 -4.46 -15.77 -6.94
C PHE A 6 -5.17 -14.44 -6.74
N ILE A 7 -4.97 -13.82 -5.59
CA ILE A 7 -5.35 -12.44 -5.30
C ILE A 7 -4.02 -11.72 -5.00
N SER A 8 -3.51 -10.93 -5.96
CA SER A 8 -2.17 -10.35 -5.93
C SER A 8 -1.99 -9.29 -7.03
N ASP A 9 -1.25 -8.22 -6.74
CA ASP A 9 -0.79 -7.21 -7.72
C ASP A 9 0.70 -7.34 -8.07
N ASP A 10 1.39 -8.39 -7.59
CA ASP A 10 2.79 -8.70 -7.94
C ASP A 10 2.90 -9.16 -9.40
N THR A 11 3.70 -8.43 -10.18
CA THR A 11 3.88 -8.63 -11.62
C THR A 11 4.48 -9.99 -12.00
N ARG A 12 5.04 -10.75 -11.05
CA ARG A 12 5.62 -12.08 -11.27
C ARG A 12 4.60 -13.21 -11.16
N VAL A 13 3.42 -12.95 -10.60
CA VAL A 13 2.34 -13.96 -10.51
C VAL A 13 1.85 -14.40 -11.90
N PRO A 14 1.61 -13.51 -12.89
CA PRO A 14 1.35 -13.91 -14.26
C PRO A 14 2.40 -14.88 -14.85
N ASP A 15 3.69 -14.58 -14.68
CA ASP A 15 4.80 -15.42 -15.19
C ASP A 15 4.88 -16.78 -14.48
N LEU A 16 4.62 -16.79 -13.16
CA LEU A 16 4.54 -18.02 -12.36
C LEU A 16 3.36 -18.90 -12.82
N ILE A 17 2.19 -18.29 -13.03
CA ILE A 17 1.01 -18.98 -13.57
C ILE A 17 1.33 -19.56 -14.95
N ALA A 18 1.83 -18.76 -15.89
CA ALA A 18 2.12 -19.21 -17.25
C ALA A 18 3.11 -20.39 -17.27
N ARG A 19 4.18 -20.33 -16.45
CA ARG A 19 5.15 -21.42 -16.31
C ARG A 19 4.51 -22.69 -15.75
N VAL A 20 3.78 -22.58 -14.65
CA VAL A 20 3.31 -23.77 -13.90
C VAL A 20 2.02 -24.36 -14.49
N GLN A 21 1.16 -23.55 -15.12
CA GLN A 21 -0.06 -24.00 -15.80
C GLN A 21 0.24 -24.97 -16.95
N SER A 22 1.39 -24.83 -17.62
CA SER A 22 1.85 -25.78 -18.65
C SER A 22 2.12 -27.20 -18.11
N GLN A 23 2.33 -27.34 -16.80
CA GLN A 23 2.73 -28.59 -16.13
C GLN A 23 1.62 -29.18 -15.25
N LEU A 24 0.51 -28.47 -15.04
CA LEU A 24 -0.56 -28.84 -14.10
C LEU A 24 -1.94 -28.77 -14.74
N LYS A 25 -2.73 -29.82 -14.52
CA LYS A 25 -4.13 -29.97 -14.99
C LYS A 25 -5.13 -29.13 -14.17
N ALA A 26 -4.73 -27.92 -13.78
CA ALA A 26 -5.46 -26.99 -12.93
C ALA A 26 -5.92 -25.77 -13.73
N ARG A 27 -7.09 -25.21 -13.39
CA ARG A 27 -7.50 -23.88 -13.88
C ARG A 27 -6.98 -22.83 -12.92
N MET A 28 -5.95 -22.09 -13.32
CA MET A 28 -5.43 -20.95 -12.57
C MET A 28 -6.15 -19.67 -13.00
N ARG A 29 -6.37 -18.76 -12.04
CA ARG A 29 -6.91 -17.42 -12.27
C ARG A 29 -6.18 -16.40 -11.40
N LEU A 30 -6.16 -15.16 -11.86
CA LEU A 30 -5.57 -14.02 -11.15
C LEU A 30 -6.62 -12.91 -11.04
N ALA A 31 -6.86 -12.47 -9.81
CA ALA A 31 -7.53 -11.21 -9.50
C ALA A 31 -6.48 -10.22 -9.00
N THR A 32 -6.35 -9.07 -9.68
CA THR A 32 -5.43 -7.99 -9.28
C THR A 32 -6.03 -7.08 -8.20
N ASP A 33 -7.31 -7.28 -7.88
CA ASP A 33 -8.05 -6.53 -6.88
C ASP A 33 -8.68 -7.49 -5.84
N PHE A 34 -8.80 -7.03 -4.60
CA PHE A 34 -9.48 -7.71 -3.51
C PHE A 34 -10.97 -7.94 -3.79
N ASP A 35 -11.69 -6.95 -4.32
CA ASP A 35 -13.13 -7.07 -4.55
C ASP A 35 -13.45 -8.09 -5.65
N GLN A 36 -12.66 -8.07 -6.74
CA GLN A 36 -12.70 -9.13 -7.76
C GLN A 36 -12.34 -10.49 -7.15
N GLY A 37 -11.26 -10.54 -6.34
CA GLY A 37 -10.81 -11.76 -5.68
C GLY A 37 -11.89 -12.39 -4.81
N LEU A 38 -12.54 -11.62 -3.94
CA LEU A 38 -13.67 -12.10 -3.13
C LEU A 38 -14.82 -12.61 -4.02
N LYS A 39 -15.23 -11.83 -5.01
CA LYS A 39 -16.30 -12.23 -5.94
C LYS A 39 -15.98 -13.58 -6.60
N GLU A 40 -14.74 -13.75 -7.08
CA GLU A 40 -14.31 -15.01 -7.68
C GLU A 40 -14.26 -16.19 -6.69
N VAL A 41 -13.89 -15.97 -5.42
CA VAL A 41 -13.95 -16.98 -4.37
C VAL A 41 -15.39 -17.46 -4.13
N PHE A 42 -16.35 -16.53 -4.03
CA PHE A 42 -17.75 -16.90 -3.77
C PHE A 42 -18.43 -17.55 -4.98
N ASP A 43 -18.20 -17.02 -6.19
CA ASP A 43 -18.83 -17.51 -7.41
C ASP A 43 -18.28 -18.88 -7.86
N ASN A 44 -16.97 -19.11 -7.76
CA ASN A 44 -16.31 -20.27 -8.36
C ASN A 44 -15.87 -21.33 -7.34
N ARG A 45 -15.90 -21.01 -6.04
CA ARG A 45 -15.42 -21.88 -4.93
C ARG A 45 -14.11 -22.62 -5.28
N PRO A 46 -13.00 -21.90 -5.48
CA PRO A 46 -11.71 -22.52 -5.81
C PRO A 46 -11.27 -23.48 -4.70
N SER A 47 -10.41 -24.45 -5.01
CA SER A 47 -9.89 -25.40 -4.02
C SER A 47 -8.82 -24.77 -3.12
N ALA A 48 -8.08 -23.79 -3.66
CA ALA A 48 -7.13 -22.98 -2.91
C ALA A 48 -7.09 -21.54 -3.41
N VAL A 49 -6.77 -20.63 -2.50
CA VAL A 49 -6.60 -19.19 -2.76
C VAL A 49 -5.22 -18.76 -2.25
N PHE A 50 -4.41 -18.20 -3.13
CA PHE A 50 -3.13 -17.58 -2.80
C PHE A 50 -3.35 -16.08 -2.66
N ILE A 51 -3.04 -15.50 -1.49
CA ILE A 51 -3.35 -14.09 -1.17
C ILE A 51 -2.04 -13.39 -0.81
N GLN A 52 -1.72 -12.30 -1.50
CA GLN A 52 -0.59 -11.43 -1.14
C GLN A 52 -0.84 -10.68 0.18
N GLY A 53 0.21 -10.53 0.98
CA GLY A 53 0.10 -9.99 2.36
C GLY A 53 -0.42 -8.55 2.48
N ASP A 54 -0.26 -7.74 1.44
CA ASP A 54 -0.85 -6.40 1.27
C ASP A 54 -1.19 -6.23 -0.22
N ILE A 55 -2.44 -5.87 -0.52
CA ILE A 55 -2.94 -5.63 -1.88
C ILE A 55 -3.74 -4.33 -1.83
N SER A 56 -3.32 -3.32 -2.59
CA SER A 56 -3.98 -2.01 -2.59
C SER A 56 -4.21 -1.41 -1.19
N GLY A 57 -3.31 -1.64 -0.22
CA GLY A 57 -3.43 -1.14 1.17
C GLY A 57 -4.29 -2.02 2.09
N ILE A 58 -4.94 -3.06 1.55
CA ILE A 58 -5.70 -4.04 2.32
C ILE A 58 -4.79 -5.21 2.67
N SER A 59 -4.60 -5.44 3.98
CA SER A 59 -3.86 -6.62 4.45
C SER A 59 -4.58 -7.91 4.06
N GLY A 60 -3.83 -8.83 3.45
CA GLY A 60 -4.28 -10.18 3.11
C GLY A 60 -4.83 -10.97 4.30
N GLU A 61 -4.45 -10.63 5.55
CA GLU A 61 -5.02 -11.26 6.74
C GLU A 61 -6.52 -10.94 6.90
N THR A 62 -6.90 -9.70 6.61
CA THR A 62 -8.31 -9.27 6.62
C THR A 62 -9.12 -10.02 5.56
N VAL A 63 -8.53 -10.20 4.38
CA VAL A 63 -9.11 -10.98 3.27
C VAL A 63 -9.33 -12.45 3.68
N ALA A 64 -8.26 -13.11 4.17
CA ALA A 64 -8.30 -14.50 4.61
C ALA A 64 -9.32 -14.73 5.74
N ARG A 65 -9.35 -13.81 6.71
CA ARG A 65 -10.34 -13.80 7.80
C ARG A 65 -11.76 -13.68 7.27
N HIS A 66 -12.00 -12.79 6.30
CA HIS A 66 -13.33 -12.58 5.71
C HIS A 66 -13.83 -13.82 4.98
N ILE A 67 -12.99 -14.42 4.13
CA ILE A 67 -13.27 -15.67 3.41
C ILE A 67 -13.60 -16.81 4.39
N LYS A 68 -12.74 -17.05 5.39
CA LYS A 68 -12.95 -18.12 6.40
C LYS A 68 -14.20 -17.88 7.26
N THR A 69 -14.52 -16.63 7.59
CA THR A 69 -15.71 -16.31 8.40
C THR A 69 -17.01 -16.54 7.63
N LEU A 70 -17.04 -16.20 6.33
CA LEU A 70 -18.23 -16.34 5.50
C LEU A 70 -18.45 -17.77 5.00
N LEU A 71 -17.40 -18.48 4.57
CA LEU A 71 -17.51 -19.85 4.07
C LEU A 71 -17.44 -20.93 5.16
N ARG A 72 -16.91 -20.60 6.35
CA ARG A 72 -16.80 -21.49 7.51
C ARG A 72 -16.10 -22.81 7.16
N GLY A 73 -16.82 -23.94 7.16
CA GLY A 73 -16.29 -25.26 6.83
C GLY A 73 -16.00 -25.48 5.34
N ASP A 74 -16.63 -24.70 4.46
CA ASP A 74 -16.43 -24.75 3.00
C ASP A 74 -15.31 -23.81 2.53
N ALA A 75 -14.50 -23.25 3.45
CA ALA A 75 -13.45 -22.31 3.08
C ALA A 75 -12.34 -23.00 2.26
N PRO A 76 -11.85 -22.38 1.18
CA PRO A 76 -10.70 -22.89 0.44
C PRO A 76 -9.45 -22.90 1.32
N ARG A 77 -8.44 -23.71 0.98
CA ARG A 77 -7.12 -23.59 1.63
C ARG A 77 -6.51 -22.25 1.25
N ILE A 78 -6.15 -21.43 2.24
CA ILE A 78 -5.63 -20.08 2.02
C ILE A 78 -4.12 -20.06 2.27
N VAL A 79 -3.36 -19.67 1.25
CA VAL A 79 -1.90 -19.59 1.31
C VAL A 79 -1.46 -18.12 1.25
N LEU A 80 -0.61 -17.69 2.17
CA LEU A 80 -0.03 -16.35 2.15
C LEU A 80 1.10 -16.26 1.11
N ILE A 81 1.02 -15.31 0.20
CA ILE A 81 2.14 -14.82 -0.59
C ILE A 81 2.82 -13.69 0.20
N HIS A 82 4.10 -13.84 0.53
CA HIS A 82 4.87 -12.80 1.22
C HIS A 82 6.19 -12.50 0.50
N THR A 83 6.56 -11.22 0.43
CA THR A 83 7.82 -10.75 -0.17
C THR A 83 8.86 -10.32 0.86
N ALA A 84 8.47 -10.22 2.13
CA ALA A 84 9.33 -9.91 3.26
C ALA A 84 9.45 -11.15 4.18
N PRO A 85 10.57 -11.30 4.91
CA PRO A 85 10.73 -12.38 5.89
C PRO A 85 9.64 -12.28 6.97
N LEU A 86 8.84 -13.33 7.12
CA LEU A 86 7.72 -13.34 8.05
C LEU A 86 8.19 -13.43 9.51
N PRO A 87 7.58 -12.68 10.45
CA PRO A 87 7.83 -12.85 11.87
C PRO A 87 7.30 -14.22 12.33
N THR A 88 8.14 -14.98 13.01
CA THR A 88 8.02 -16.42 13.31
C THR A 88 6.79 -16.86 14.13
N GLN A 89 5.94 -15.93 14.57
CA GLN A 89 4.79 -16.21 15.46
C GLN A 89 3.42 -15.71 14.97
N GLY A 90 3.34 -14.82 13.98
CA GLY A 90 2.08 -14.09 13.71
C GLY A 90 1.10 -14.76 12.72
N VAL A 91 1.63 -15.48 11.73
CA VAL A 91 0.92 -15.68 10.46
C VAL A 91 -0.14 -16.78 10.49
N LYS A 92 0.00 -17.76 11.38
CA LYS A 92 -0.70 -19.06 11.27
C LYS A 92 -2.19 -19.06 11.66
N LYS A 93 -2.79 -17.90 11.98
CA LYS A 93 -4.19 -17.86 12.46
C LYS A 93 -5.22 -17.99 11.34
N TRP A 94 -4.95 -17.38 10.18
CA TRP A 94 -5.91 -17.34 9.05
C TRP A 94 -5.39 -18.00 7.79
N PHE A 95 -4.07 -18.14 7.66
CA PHE A 95 -3.42 -18.84 6.55
C PHE A 95 -3.12 -20.28 6.95
N ASP A 96 -3.37 -21.20 6.02
CA ASP A 96 -3.07 -22.62 6.17
C ASP A 96 -1.61 -22.93 5.80
N ASP A 97 -1.02 -22.11 4.93
CA ASP A 97 0.39 -22.16 4.54
C ASP A 97 0.92 -20.77 4.08
N ALA A 98 2.20 -20.68 3.74
CA ALA A 98 2.86 -19.50 3.16
C ALA A 98 3.87 -19.88 2.06
N ILE A 99 4.10 -18.97 1.11
CA ILE A 99 5.10 -19.05 0.04
C ILE A 99 5.91 -17.77 0.01
N ASP A 100 7.23 -17.93 -0.07
CA ASP A 100 8.19 -16.84 -0.04
C ASP A 100 8.48 -16.33 -1.45
N PHE A 101 7.83 -15.23 -1.81
CA PHE A 101 8.02 -14.50 -3.05
C PHE A 101 9.29 -13.63 -3.04
N SER A 102 10.15 -13.68 -2.02
CA SER A 102 11.52 -13.14 -2.15
C SER A 102 12.48 -14.07 -2.89
N LEU A 103 12.11 -15.35 -3.07
CA LEU A 103 12.91 -16.36 -3.76
C LEU A 103 13.08 -16.09 -5.27
N PRO A 104 14.16 -16.57 -5.89
CA PRO A 104 14.32 -16.59 -7.35
C PRO A 104 13.19 -17.35 -8.06
N GLN A 105 12.82 -16.92 -9.27
CA GLN A 105 11.67 -17.46 -10.02
C GLN A 105 11.70 -18.99 -10.24
N ALA A 106 12.89 -19.62 -10.27
CA ALA A 106 13.04 -21.06 -10.36
C ALA A 106 12.63 -21.75 -9.05
N GLU A 107 13.24 -21.36 -7.93
CA GLU A 107 12.93 -21.88 -6.60
C GLU A 107 11.48 -21.60 -6.18
N LEU A 108 10.96 -20.41 -6.52
CA LEU A 108 9.56 -20.04 -6.31
C LEU A 108 8.61 -20.97 -7.07
N ALA A 109 8.92 -21.32 -8.32
CA ALA A 109 8.09 -22.25 -9.10
C ALA A 109 8.09 -23.67 -8.50
N ASP A 110 9.20 -24.13 -7.95
CA ASP A 110 9.29 -25.46 -7.35
C ASP A 110 8.66 -25.51 -5.94
N GLN A 111 8.85 -24.46 -5.12
CA GLN A 111 8.13 -24.30 -3.85
C GLN A 111 6.61 -24.24 -4.08
N PHE A 112 6.17 -23.50 -5.10
CA PHE A 112 4.76 -23.41 -5.47
C PHE A 112 4.18 -24.76 -5.89
N LYS A 113 4.87 -25.53 -6.76
CA LYS A 113 4.46 -26.91 -7.13
C LYS A 113 4.32 -27.80 -5.90
N LEU A 114 5.29 -27.76 -4.98
CA LEU A 114 5.28 -28.56 -3.76
C LEU A 114 4.01 -28.30 -2.94
N ARG A 115 3.68 -27.03 -2.68
CA ARG A 115 2.44 -26.64 -1.98
C ARG A 115 1.19 -27.06 -2.73
N LEU A 116 1.21 -26.99 -4.05
CA LEU A 116 0.07 -27.35 -4.88
C LEU A 116 -0.22 -28.86 -4.86
N MET A 117 0.82 -29.69 -4.81
CA MET A 117 0.70 -31.14 -4.59
C MET A 117 0.22 -31.48 -3.17
N GLU A 118 0.59 -30.71 -2.14
CA GLU A 118 0.06 -30.86 -0.77
C GLU A 118 -1.41 -30.43 -0.64
N ILE A 119 -1.86 -29.47 -1.45
CA ILE A 119 -3.25 -29.01 -1.52
C ILE A 119 -4.11 -30.01 -2.27
N ALA A 120 -3.58 -30.58 -3.36
CA ALA A 120 -4.31 -31.43 -4.28
C ALA A 120 -3.40 -32.57 -4.79
N PRO A 121 -3.27 -33.69 -4.05
CA PRO A 121 -2.43 -34.82 -4.47
C PRO A 121 -2.90 -35.48 -5.77
N ASP A 122 -4.16 -35.28 -6.17
CA ASP A 122 -4.74 -35.75 -7.43
C ASP A 122 -4.30 -34.92 -8.65
N LEU A 123 -3.67 -33.75 -8.44
CA LEU A 123 -2.99 -32.99 -9.50
C LEU A 123 -1.66 -33.64 -9.86
N ARG A 124 -1.76 -34.84 -10.45
CA ARG A 124 -0.61 -35.47 -11.12
C ARG A 124 -0.16 -34.58 -12.26
N ILE A 125 1.10 -34.16 -12.18
CA ILE A 125 1.86 -33.66 -13.32
C ILE A 125 1.87 -34.80 -14.35
N GLU A 126 1.16 -34.63 -15.45
CA GLU A 126 1.44 -35.40 -16.67
C GLU A 126 2.78 -34.86 -17.17
N THR A 127 3.89 -35.43 -16.68
CA THR A 127 5.20 -35.19 -17.30
C THR A 127 5.09 -35.72 -18.72
N ASN A 128 4.94 -34.79 -19.67
CA ASN A 128 5.27 -35.02 -21.07
C ASN A 128 6.79 -35.17 -21.20
N ASP A 129 7.32 -36.20 -20.54
CA ASP A 129 8.57 -36.84 -20.92
C ASP A 129 8.30 -37.51 -22.27
N VAL A 130 8.26 -36.67 -23.32
CA VAL A 130 8.50 -37.12 -24.68
C VAL A 130 9.83 -37.85 -24.59
N PRO A 131 9.88 -39.18 -24.80
CA PRO A 131 11.13 -39.90 -24.65
C PRO A 131 12.09 -39.35 -25.70
N THR A 132 13.07 -38.56 -25.25
CA THR A 132 14.11 -38.01 -26.11
C THR A 132 14.80 -39.19 -26.75
N ARG A 133 14.40 -39.46 -28.00
CA ARG A 133 14.86 -40.61 -28.78
C ARG A 133 16.37 -40.42 -28.90
N HIS A 134 17.13 -41.16 -28.10
CA HIS A 134 18.59 -41.12 -28.18
C HIS A 134 18.95 -41.43 -29.62
N ALA A 135 19.47 -40.42 -30.32
CA ALA A 135 19.90 -40.55 -31.69
C ALA A 135 21.12 -41.48 -31.70
N GLY A 136 20.84 -42.77 -31.92
CA GLY A 136 21.84 -43.80 -32.11
C GLY A 136 22.62 -43.51 -33.38
N ASN A 137 23.71 -42.75 -33.20
CA ASN A 137 24.99 -42.90 -33.86
C ASN A 137 24.99 -43.83 -35.10
N VAL A 138 24.80 -43.25 -36.29
CA VAL A 138 25.23 -43.87 -37.56
C VAL A 138 26.19 -42.91 -38.23
N ALA A 139 27.44 -43.32 -38.34
CA ALA A 139 28.50 -42.55 -38.97
C ALA A 139 28.53 -42.76 -40.50
N ALA A 140 29.18 -41.80 -41.17
CA ALA A 140 29.74 -41.90 -42.51
C ALA A 140 28.79 -42.17 -43.71
N ALA A 141 28.45 -41.11 -44.44
CA ALA A 141 28.77 -41.01 -45.88
C ALA A 141 28.55 -39.58 -46.41
N ALA A 142 29.64 -38.99 -46.92
CA ALA A 142 29.62 -38.01 -48.00
C ALA A 142 30.53 -38.58 -49.12
N PRO A 143 30.53 -38.04 -50.36
CA PRO A 143 29.76 -36.90 -50.88
C PRO A 143 28.95 -37.27 -52.14
N ASN A 144 28.13 -36.33 -52.65
CA ASN A 144 28.18 -36.06 -54.09
C ASN A 144 27.86 -34.60 -54.42
N VAL A 145 28.54 -34.10 -55.45
CA VAL A 145 28.41 -32.76 -56.02
C VAL A 145 27.46 -32.85 -57.21
N SER A 146 26.62 -31.84 -57.41
CA SER A 146 26.11 -31.48 -58.74
C SER A 146 25.66 -30.02 -58.76
N ASP A 147 26.08 -29.32 -59.81
CA ASP A 147 26.02 -27.88 -59.98
C ASP A 147 24.69 -27.32 -60.53
N HIS A 148 24.57 -25.98 -60.44
CA HIS A 148 23.90 -25.11 -61.41
C HIS A 148 22.34 -25.06 -61.47
N PRO A 149 21.73 -23.96 -61.98
CA PRO A 149 22.03 -22.55 -61.69
C PRO A 149 20.76 -21.71 -61.40
N ALA A 150 20.92 -20.39 -61.25
CA ALA A 150 19.87 -19.41 -60.99
C ALA A 150 18.93 -19.11 -62.18
N PRO A 151 17.76 -18.54 -61.89
CA PRO A 151 17.30 -17.26 -62.49
C PRO A 151 17.03 -16.22 -61.37
N SER A 152 17.58 -15.00 -61.38
CA SER A 152 17.40 -13.86 -62.31
C SER A 152 16.06 -13.13 -62.17
N HIS A 153 16.11 -11.97 -61.49
CA HIS A 153 15.33 -10.73 -61.65
C HIS A 153 13.84 -10.75 -62.03
N GLY A 154 13.06 -10.08 -61.16
CA GLY A 154 11.78 -9.41 -61.39
C GLY A 154 11.45 -8.67 -60.10
N GLU A 155 11.95 -7.46 -59.88
CA GLU A 155 11.43 -6.20 -60.42
C GLU A 155 9.98 -5.99 -59.95
N ALA A 156 9.86 -5.29 -58.82
CA ALA A 156 8.59 -5.02 -58.15
C ALA A 156 8.03 -3.68 -58.63
N GLU A 157 6.95 -3.74 -59.41
CA GLU A 157 6.19 -2.57 -59.83
C GLU A 157 5.55 -1.87 -58.61
N PRO A 158 5.57 -0.53 -58.54
CA PRO A 158 4.85 0.21 -57.51
C PRO A 158 3.34 0.18 -57.81
N PHE A 159 2.56 -0.32 -56.85
CA PHE A 159 1.09 -0.39 -56.96
C PHE A 159 0.47 1.02 -56.87
N ASP A 160 -0.01 1.51 -58.00
CA ASP A 160 -0.63 2.82 -58.16
C ASP A 160 -2.12 2.80 -57.79
N TRP A 161 -2.61 3.84 -57.11
CA TRP A 161 -4.03 3.97 -56.73
C TRP A 161 -4.58 5.36 -57.05
N GLU A 162 -4.68 5.70 -58.34
CA GLU A 162 -5.56 6.80 -58.75
C GLU A 162 -7.03 6.36 -58.84
N ALA A 163 -7.92 7.24 -58.39
CA ALA A 163 -9.36 7.03 -58.38
C ALA A 163 -10.00 7.28 -59.77
N PRO A 164 -11.22 6.78 -59.97
CA PRO A 164 -12.35 7.72 -60.03
C PRO A 164 -13.51 7.26 -59.13
N GLY A 165 -14.38 8.11 -58.60
CA GLY A 165 -14.69 9.49 -59.00
C GLY A 165 -16.12 9.54 -59.51
N ASP A 166 -17.09 9.80 -58.62
CA ASP A 166 -18.49 10.04 -58.98
C ASP A 166 -19.19 10.96 -57.95
N ALA A 167 -20.26 11.64 -58.37
CA ALA A 167 -20.64 12.94 -57.83
C ALA A 167 -22.00 13.01 -57.09
N VAL A 168 -22.06 13.85 -56.03
CA VAL A 168 -23.02 14.99 -55.79
C VAL A 168 -24.54 14.70 -56.00
N PRO A 169 -25.47 14.99 -55.04
CA PRO A 169 -25.66 16.36 -54.50
C PRO A 169 -26.12 16.58 -53.03
N HIS A 170 -25.77 17.79 -52.56
CA HIS A 170 -26.42 18.69 -51.58
C HIS A 170 -27.61 18.26 -50.70
N ALA A 171 -27.50 18.56 -49.40
CA ALA A 171 -28.58 19.24 -48.64
C ALA A 171 -28.07 20.05 -47.41
N VAL A 172 -28.21 21.38 -47.50
CA VAL A 172 -28.53 22.37 -46.44
C VAL A 172 -27.83 22.32 -45.06
N GLN A 173 -27.00 23.33 -44.77
CA GLN A 173 -26.68 23.82 -43.43
C GLN A 173 -27.65 24.94 -42.98
N PRO A 174 -27.90 25.11 -41.66
CA PRO A 174 -28.24 26.39 -41.03
C PRO A 174 -27.01 27.04 -40.32
N PRO A 175 -27.05 28.34 -40.01
CA PRO A 175 -25.83 29.16 -39.97
C PRO A 175 -25.21 29.45 -38.58
N CYS A 176 -23.90 29.72 -38.65
CA CYS A 176 -23.10 30.69 -37.88
C CYS A 176 -23.47 31.06 -36.43
N HIS A 177 -22.53 30.80 -35.51
CA HIS A 177 -21.97 31.84 -34.64
C HIS A 177 -20.54 31.45 -34.23
N GLN A 178 -19.53 31.95 -34.94
CA GLN A 178 -18.15 32.01 -34.44
C GLN A 178 -17.98 33.32 -33.67
N ALA A 179 -17.57 33.23 -32.40
CA ALA A 179 -17.04 34.36 -31.64
C ALA A 179 -15.51 34.23 -31.63
N HIS A 180 -14.82 35.31 -32.02
CA HIS A 180 -13.36 35.35 -32.01
C HIS A 180 -12.83 35.30 -30.57
N SER A 181 -11.71 34.62 -30.38
CA SER A 181 -10.87 34.72 -29.17
C SER A 181 -9.43 34.58 -29.60
N GLU A 182 -8.94 35.68 -30.16
CA GLU A 182 -7.55 35.95 -30.48
C GLU A 182 -6.75 35.99 -29.17
N VAL A 183 -5.79 35.08 -29.00
CA VAL A 183 -4.83 35.12 -27.90
C VAL A 183 -3.43 35.06 -28.48
N GLU A 184 -2.79 36.21 -28.36
CA GLU A 184 -1.45 36.59 -28.78
C GLU A 184 -0.38 35.55 -28.40
N GLU A 185 0.18 34.89 -29.41
CA GLU A 185 1.36 34.02 -29.29
C GLU A 185 2.59 34.93 -29.15
N ARG A 186 3.03 35.17 -27.90
CA ARG A 186 4.22 35.99 -27.63
C ARG A 186 5.46 35.10 -27.51
N ASP A 187 6.24 35.09 -28.59
CA ASP A 187 7.63 34.66 -28.60
C ASP A 187 8.43 35.50 -27.56
N GLU A 188 9.09 34.84 -26.61
CA GLU A 188 10.12 35.47 -25.78
C GLU A 188 11.30 34.49 -25.61
N SER A 189 12.02 34.33 -26.70
CA SER A 189 13.35 33.72 -26.73
C SER A 189 14.39 34.77 -26.32
N ASP A 190 15.04 34.65 -25.16
CA ASP A 190 16.40 35.21 -25.03
C ASP A 190 17.32 34.59 -23.94
N SER A 191 18.60 34.49 -24.32
CA SER A 191 19.81 34.60 -23.49
C SER A 191 20.05 33.68 -22.28
N LEU A 192 20.76 32.59 -22.54
CA LEU A 192 21.73 31.99 -21.60
C LEU A 192 23.01 32.84 -21.52
N PRO A 193 23.68 32.90 -20.35
CA PRO A 193 25.14 33.08 -20.30
C PRO A 193 25.85 31.76 -19.97
N ASP A 194 26.66 31.30 -20.93
CA ASP A 194 27.69 30.28 -20.75
C ASP A 194 28.87 30.84 -19.92
N VAL A 195 29.29 30.11 -18.88
CA VAL A 195 30.56 30.33 -18.19
C VAL A 195 31.19 28.99 -17.83
N SER A 196 31.99 28.47 -18.76
CA SER A 196 33.02 27.46 -18.50
C SER A 196 34.41 28.03 -18.77
N GLN A 197 35.47 27.41 -18.19
CA GLN A 197 36.92 27.74 -18.27
C GLN A 197 37.45 28.69 -17.16
N VAL A 198 38.68 28.54 -16.61
CA VAL A 198 39.76 27.51 -16.78
C VAL A 198 40.75 27.54 -15.56
N LEU A 199 41.67 26.57 -15.54
CA LEU A 199 42.88 26.34 -14.70
C LEU A 199 42.75 25.24 -13.61
N VAL A 200 43.43 24.08 -13.62
CA VAL A 200 44.76 23.56 -14.06
C VAL A 200 45.66 23.25 -12.86
N GLY A 201 46.20 22.02 -12.80
CA GLY A 201 47.14 21.53 -11.79
C GLY A 201 46.74 20.15 -11.26
N ARG A 202 46.97 19.01 -11.95
CA ARG A 202 48.24 18.37 -12.35
C ARG A 202 49.08 17.90 -11.15
N GLY A 203 49.09 16.58 -10.92
CA GLY A 203 49.99 15.91 -9.95
C GLY A 203 49.56 14.47 -9.72
N ALA A 204 50.37 13.50 -10.16
CA ALA A 204 50.04 12.07 -10.08
C ALA A 204 51.09 11.28 -9.29
N ALA A 205 50.61 10.14 -8.77
CA ALA A 205 51.34 8.89 -8.52
C ALA A 205 52.08 8.65 -7.19
N THR A 206 52.03 7.36 -6.82
CA THR A 206 53.05 6.56 -6.09
C THR A 206 52.93 6.39 -4.57
N THR A 207 52.33 5.24 -4.22
CA THR A 207 52.60 4.31 -3.09
C THR A 207 53.72 4.59 -2.07
N GLY A 208 53.40 4.38 -0.78
CA GLY A 208 54.38 4.05 0.28
C GLY A 208 53.77 4.03 1.70
N PRO A 209 53.82 2.91 2.47
CA PRO A 209 53.27 2.85 3.83
C PRO A 209 54.35 2.95 4.95
N GLY A 210 54.03 3.59 6.08
CA GLY A 210 54.91 3.61 7.27
C GLY A 210 54.40 4.44 8.47
N MET A 211 54.37 3.82 9.65
CA MET A 211 54.17 4.41 10.99
C MET A 211 55.52 4.93 11.58
N PRO A 212 55.60 5.58 12.78
CA PRO A 212 54.63 6.32 13.61
C PRO A 212 55.12 7.74 14.08
N SER A 213 54.42 8.33 15.06
CA SER A 213 54.71 9.47 16.01
C SER A 213 56.18 9.78 16.39
N PRO A 214 56.54 10.95 17.02
CA PRO A 214 55.70 11.86 17.85
C PRO A 214 55.98 13.40 17.84
N GLY A 215 55.14 14.17 18.54
CA GLY A 215 55.58 15.23 19.49
C GLY A 215 55.62 16.72 19.07
N SER A 216 55.16 17.59 19.99
CA SER A 216 55.51 19.02 20.17
C SER A 216 55.11 20.05 19.08
N GLU A 217 54.92 21.36 19.31
CA GLU A 217 54.54 22.17 20.50
C GLU A 217 54.05 23.57 20.02
N LEU A 218 53.28 24.26 20.86
CA LEU A 218 53.13 25.73 21.01
C LEU A 218 53.44 26.71 19.86
N ARG A 219 52.41 27.47 19.42
CA ARG A 219 52.33 28.95 19.18
C ARG A 219 50.95 29.26 18.58
N ASN A 220 50.02 29.99 19.19
CA ASN A 220 50.06 31.31 19.85
C ASN A 220 50.33 32.49 18.90
N VAL A 221 49.31 32.89 18.12
CA VAL A 221 49.19 34.22 17.48
C VAL A 221 47.72 34.68 17.51
N MET A 222 47.47 35.77 18.21
CA MET A 222 46.25 36.61 18.11
C MET A 222 46.44 37.60 16.95
N PRO A 223 45.38 38.18 16.34
CA PRO A 223 45.11 39.58 16.72
C PRO A 223 43.64 40.03 16.68
N SER A 224 43.40 41.10 17.47
CA SER A 224 42.56 42.30 17.28
C SER A 224 41.43 42.29 16.23
N ILE A 225 40.18 42.61 16.61
CA ILE A 225 39.66 43.96 16.92
C ILE A 225 39.75 44.93 15.72
N ILE A 226 38.59 45.19 15.10
CA ILE A 226 38.18 46.52 14.62
C ILE A 226 36.69 46.69 14.98
N GLU A 227 36.38 47.76 15.72
CA GLU A 227 35.03 48.30 15.88
C GLU A 227 34.71 49.21 14.67
N GLU A 228 33.48 49.23 14.18
CA GLU A 228 32.93 50.47 13.62
C GLU A 228 31.41 50.57 13.81
N SER A 229 30.91 51.79 13.96
CA SER A 229 29.59 52.11 14.51
C SER A 229 28.78 53.05 13.63
N ALA A 230 27.50 52.75 13.39
CA ALA A 230 26.39 53.69 13.15
C ALA A 230 25.08 52.87 13.22
N THR A 231 24.14 53.09 14.14
CA THR A 231 23.40 54.31 14.52
C THR A 231 22.56 54.91 13.40
N THR A 232 21.29 54.51 13.36
CA THR A 232 20.19 55.42 12.99
C THR A 232 18.94 55.04 13.79
N GLN A 233 18.61 55.86 14.79
CA GLN A 233 17.28 55.86 15.42
C GLN A 233 16.31 56.60 14.50
N SER A 234 15.06 56.15 14.41
CA SER A 234 13.96 56.96 13.87
C SER A 234 12.82 57.00 14.88
N THR A 235 12.67 58.17 15.48
CA THR A 235 11.65 58.48 16.48
C THR A 235 10.43 59.03 15.76
N PHE A 236 9.22 58.54 16.06
CA PHE A 236 7.99 59.19 15.64
C PHE A 236 6.97 59.20 16.79
N SER A 237 6.63 60.41 17.24
CA SER A 237 5.65 60.68 18.31
C SER A 237 4.58 61.65 17.80
N GLU A 238 3.40 61.57 18.41
CA GLU A 238 2.35 62.61 18.46
C GLU A 238 1.66 62.98 17.12
N GLN A 239 0.33 63.01 17.02
CA GLN A 239 -0.58 63.79 17.87
C GLN A 239 -1.99 63.18 17.99
N ILE A 240 -2.66 63.52 19.10
CA ILE A 240 -4.10 63.39 19.32
C ILE A 240 -4.71 64.80 19.26
N PRO A 241 -5.94 64.96 18.74
CA PRO A 241 -6.90 65.87 19.36
C PRO A 241 -8.25 65.20 19.68
N SER A 242 -9.00 65.81 20.60
CA SER A 242 -10.02 65.13 21.41
C SER A 242 -11.39 65.81 21.36
N THR A 243 -12.47 64.99 21.45
CA THR A 243 -13.80 65.33 22.03
C THR A 243 -14.64 66.45 21.35
N PRO A 244 -15.94 66.70 21.71
CA PRO A 244 -16.84 65.99 22.64
C PRO A 244 -18.30 65.71 22.16
N ALA A 245 -18.99 64.83 22.91
CA ALA A 245 -20.39 64.82 23.37
C ALA A 245 -21.61 65.15 22.45
N THR A 246 -22.69 64.35 22.59
CA THR A 246 -24.05 64.75 23.09
C THR A 246 -25.03 63.54 23.06
N PRO A 247 -26.06 63.41 23.94
CA PRO A 247 -26.68 62.11 24.28
C PRO A 247 -28.13 61.86 23.80
N SER A 248 -28.59 60.62 24.08
CA SER A 248 -29.93 60.04 24.35
C SER A 248 -31.15 60.99 24.47
N PRO A 249 -32.43 60.56 24.23
CA PRO A 249 -33.14 59.62 25.15
C PRO A 249 -34.27 58.73 24.46
N PRO A 250 -35.39 58.26 25.08
CA PRO A 250 -35.71 56.82 25.16
C PRO A 250 -37.20 56.44 24.83
N LEU A 251 -37.73 55.34 25.41
CA LEU A 251 -39.17 55.03 25.67
C LEU A 251 -40.04 54.52 24.46
N THR A 252 -41.00 53.56 24.53
CA THR A 252 -41.36 52.46 25.50
C THR A 252 -42.15 51.31 24.76
N PRO A 253 -43.06 50.43 25.30
CA PRO A 253 -43.28 49.08 24.75
C PRO A 253 -44.70 48.80 24.20
N LEU A 254 -44.94 47.57 23.71
CA LEU A 254 -46.19 46.78 23.70
C LEU A 254 -45.74 45.33 23.32
N ARG A 255 -46.06 44.20 23.96
CA ARG A 255 -47.32 43.63 24.51
C ARG A 255 -48.41 43.44 23.45
N GLU A 256 -48.60 42.17 23.03
CA GLU A 256 -49.80 41.45 22.52
C GLU A 256 -49.26 40.15 21.85
N ALA A 257 -49.92 38.98 21.77
CA ALA A 257 -50.76 38.24 22.72
C ALA A 257 -50.65 36.73 22.36
N GLU A 258 -50.98 35.83 23.30
CA GLU A 258 -51.12 34.39 23.03
C GLU A 258 -52.37 34.13 22.15
N PRO A 259 -52.42 33.03 21.36
CA PRO A 259 -53.36 31.98 21.78
C PRO A 259 -52.94 30.53 21.52
N LYS A 260 -53.57 29.65 22.30
CA LYS A 260 -53.49 28.18 22.37
C LYS A 260 -54.94 27.69 22.63
N PRO A 261 -55.38 26.41 22.49
CA PRO A 261 -54.95 25.22 21.70
C PRO A 261 -56.06 24.61 20.80
N ALA A 262 -55.73 23.45 20.18
CA ALA A 262 -56.57 22.24 19.98
C ALA A 262 -57.34 22.05 18.64
N PRO A 263 -57.74 20.81 18.25
CA PRO A 263 -57.38 19.47 18.79
C PRO A 263 -56.90 18.41 17.74
N LEU A 264 -56.24 17.37 18.27
CA LEU A 264 -56.28 15.95 17.85
C LEU A 264 -56.36 15.55 16.35
N ARG A 265 -55.32 14.85 15.87
CA ARG A 265 -55.49 13.57 15.14
C ARG A 265 -54.30 12.63 15.31
N GLN A 266 -54.57 11.48 15.93
CA GLN A 266 -53.69 10.32 16.00
C GLN A 266 -53.62 9.63 14.62
N PRO A 267 -52.46 9.03 14.28
CA PRO A 267 -52.51 7.63 13.86
C PRO A 267 -51.56 6.72 14.66
N SER A 268 -51.91 5.44 14.69
CA SER A 268 -51.35 4.38 15.54
C SER A 268 -49.91 3.96 15.18
N PRO A 269 -49.17 3.34 16.12
CA PRO A 269 -47.80 2.90 15.88
C PRO A 269 -47.75 1.60 15.06
N LEU A 270 -46.89 1.57 14.05
CA LEU A 270 -46.40 0.32 13.46
C LEU A 270 -45.06 -0.07 14.09
N GLN A 271 -44.94 -1.35 14.42
CA GLN A 271 -43.77 -1.94 15.07
C GLN A 271 -42.55 -1.85 14.13
N ALA A 272 -41.42 -1.38 14.65
CA ALA A 272 -40.11 -1.53 14.03
C ALA A 272 -39.22 -2.33 14.97
N VAL A 273 -38.74 -3.50 14.50
CA VAL A 273 -37.90 -4.42 15.26
C VAL A 273 -36.50 -3.83 15.40
N GLU A 274 -36.12 -3.46 16.62
CA GLU A 274 -34.81 -2.92 16.93
C GLU A 274 -33.77 -4.06 16.94
N SER A 275 -33.02 -4.18 15.84
CA SER A 275 -31.94 -5.15 15.71
C SER A 275 -30.58 -4.48 15.95
N SER A 276 -30.05 -4.66 17.16
CA SER A 276 -28.69 -4.23 17.52
C SER A 276 -27.66 -4.93 16.63
N ARG A 277 -27.10 -4.21 15.66
CA ARG A 277 -25.90 -4.60 14.93
C ARG A 277 -24.75 -3.67 15.27
N GLU A 278 -23.90 -4.17 16.15
CA GLU A 278 -22.57 -3.65 16.42
C GLU A 278 -21.76 -3.62 15.12
N ARG A 279 -21.45 -2.42 14.60
CA ARG A 279 -20.65 -2.23 13.39
C ARG A 279 -19.25 -1.77 13.76
N THR A 280 -18.27 -2.60 13.46
CA THR A 280 -16.84 -2.28 13.56
C THR A 280 -16.44 -1.15 12.60
N ALA A 281 -15.48 -0.32 13.03
CA ALA A 281 -15.03 0.86 12.30
C ALA A 281 -14.29 0.51 10.99
N ALA A 282 -14.38 1.40 10.00
CA ALA A 282 -13.74 1.26 8.70
C ALA A 282 -12.24 1.56 8.75
N SER A 283 -11.46 0.84 7.95
CA SER A 283 -10.02 1.07 7.75
C SER A 283 -9.77 2.39 6.99
N MET A 284 -8.54 2.90 7.07
CA MET A 284 -8.35 4.34 7.29
C MET A 284 -7.30 5.03 6.40
N ALA A 285 -6.71 4.32 5.44
CA ALA A 285 -5.51 4.77 4.73
C ALA A 285 -5.67 4.90 3.20
N ASP A 286 -6.84 4.62 2.64
CA ASP A 286 -7.05 4.65 1.19
C ASP A 286 -7.54 5.99 0.65
N PHE A 287 -6.88 6.42 -0.43
CA PHE A 287 -7.14 7.67 -1.12
C PHE A 287 -7.23 7.43 -2.63
N SER A 288 -8.29 6.73 -3.06
CA SER A 288 -8.66 6.67 -4.48
C SER A 288 -9.25 8.01 -4.91
N ALA A 289 -8.46 8.79 -5.66
CA ALA A 289 -8.93 10.00 -6.31
C ALA A 289 -9.72 9.62 -7.58
N GLU A 290 -11.03 9.43 -7.40
CA GLU A 290 -11.94 9.05 -8.48
C GLU A 290 -12.18 10.23 -9.44
N MET A 291 -11.41 10.27 -10.54
CA MET A 291 -11.69 11.12 -11.70
C MET A 291 -12.42 10.28 -12.74
N THR A 292 -13.73 10.51 -12.87
CA THR A 292 -14.57 9.79 -13.83
C THR A 292 -14.13 10.09 -15.27
N LYS A 293 -13.55 9.08 -15.93
CA LYS A 293 -13.51 8.99 -17.38
C LYS A 293 -13.92 7.57 -17.76
N GLU A 294 -15.06 7.48 -18.45
CA GLU A 294 -15.53 6.22 -19.03
C GLU A 294 -14.51 5.72 -20.05
N ALA A 295 -13.93 4.56 -19.80
CA ALA A 295 -13.12 3.82 -20.78
C ALA A 295 -13.83 2.49 -21.04
N LYS A 296 -14.39 2.36 -22.24
CA LYS A 296 -15.15 1.21 -22.72
C LYS A 296 -14.22 0.01 -22.88
N ALA A 297 -14.35 -1.01 -22.03
CA ALA A 297 -13.54 -2.23 -22.13
C ALA A 297 -14.03 -3.12 -23.29
N GLU A 298 -13.14 -3.37 -24.24
CA GLU A 298 -13.37 -4.26 -25.38
C GLU A 298 -12.91 -5.68 -25.03
N TRP A 299 -13.78 -6.68 -25.23
CA TRP A 299 -13.53 -8.07 -24.85
C TRP A 299 -12.98 -8.88 -26.04
N VAL A 300 -11.70 -9.27 -25.97
CA VAL A 300 -11.12 -10.23 -26.91
C VAL A 300 -11.40 -11.66 -26.42
N THR A 301 -12.15 -12.43 -27.22
CA THR A 301 -12.43 -13.85 -26.96
C THR A 301 -11.57 -14.73 -27.84
N ILE A 302 -10.84 -15.68 -27.25
CA ILE A 302 -10.03 -16.68 -27.97
C ILE A 302 -10.74 -18.05 -27.87
N PRO A 303 -10.99 -18.76 -28.99
CA PRO A 303 -11.64 -20.08 -28.98
C PRO A 303 -10.68 -21.21 -28.57
N PRO A 304 -11.20 -22.34 -28.02
CA PRO A 304 -10.39 -23.50 -27.63
C PRO A 304 -10.12 -24.46 -28.80
N PRO A 305 -9.00 -25.22 -28.79
CA PRO A 305 -8.74 -26.29 -29.75
C PRO A 305 -9.39 -27.64 -29.33
N ASP A 306 -9.57 -28.51 -30.31
CA ASP A 306 -10.37 -29.73 -30.24
C ASP A 306 -9.77 -30.91 -29.45
N ARG A 307 -10.64 -31.87 -29.12
CA ARG A 307 -10.32 -33.13 -28.43
C ARG A 307 -10.22 -34.30 -29.41
N GLU A 308 -9.11 -35.02 -29.36
CA GLU A 308 -9.00 -36.39 -29.89
C GLU A 308 -9.04 -37.40 -28.73
N LEU A 309 -9.75 -38.53 -28.93
CA LEU A 309 -9.81 -39.65 -27.99
C LEU A 309 -8.93 -40.81 -28.47
N GLY A 310 -8.11 -41.36 -27.57
CA GLY A 310 -7.42 -42.64 -27.79
C GLY A 310 -7.13 -43.33 -26.46
N GLY A 311 -7.54 -44.60 -26.31
CA GLY A 311 -7.35 -45.38 -25.09
C GLY A 311 -6.55 -46.65 -25.32
N ALA A 312 -5.94 -47.17 -24.27
CA ALA A 312 -5.39 -48.53 -24.23
C ALA A 312 -5.39 -49.08 -22.79
N THR A 313 -5.62 -50.38 -22.65
CA THR A 313 -5.88 -51.05 -21.36
C THR A 313 -4.79 -52.09 -21.07
N GLY A 314 -4.36 -52.19 -19.81
CA GLY A 314 -3.82 -53.43 -19.27
C GLY A 314 -2.32 -53.47 -18.94
N GLN A 315 -1.99 -53.21 -17.67
CA GLN A 315 -0.89 -53.85 -16.93
C GLN A 315 -1.04 -53.52 -15.44
N ARG A 316 -1.66 -54.41 -14.66
CA ARG A 316 -1.85 -54.26 -13.21
C ARG A 316 -1.74 -55.61 -12.50
N LEU A 317 -0.54 -56.01 -12.10
CA LEU A 317 -0.36 -57.10 -11.10
C LEU A 317 1.02 -57.17 -10.42
N THR A 318 2.07 -56.51 -10.94
CA THR A 318 3.44 -56.64 -10.39
C THR A 318 3.81 -55.64 -9.28
N VAL A 319 3.14 -54.49 -9.18
CA VAL A 319 3.56 -53.38 -8.29
C VAL A 319 3.28 -53.65 -6.80
N TRP A 320 2.24 -54.41 -6.46
CA TRP A 320 1.86 -54.66 -5.07
C TRP A 320 2.88 -55.49 -4.28
N ALA A 321 3.66 -56.35 -4.95
CA ALA A 321 4.71 -57.13 -4.30
C ALA A 321 5.87 -56.26 -3.78
N ALA A 322 6.24 -55.21 -4.52
CA ALA A 322 7.33 -54.31 -4.13
C ALA A 322 6.99 -53.44 -2.91
N ALA A 323 5.73 -52.99 -2.79
CA ALA A 323 5.29 -52.16 -1.68
C ALA A 323 5.38 -52.87 -0.32
N ILE A 324 5.09 -54.18 -0.27
CA ILE A 324 5.15 -54.98 0.96
C ILE A 324 6.59 -55.11 1.48
N VAL A 325 7.57 -55.27 0.58
CA VAL A 325 9.00 -55.39 0.96
C VAL A 325 9.53 -54.09 1.56
N VAL A 326 9.17 -52.94 0.98
CA VAL A 326 9.60 -51.62 1.50
C VAL A 326 8.99 -51.34 2.89
N LEU A 327 7.73 -51.73 3.11
CA LEU A 327 7.03 -51.49 4.38
C LEU A 327 7.64 -52.31 5.54
N LEU A 328 8.03 -53.56 5.28
CA LEU A 328 8.74 -54.41 6.26
C LEU A 328 10.14 -53.86 6.62
N LEU A 329 10.87 -53.31 5.64
CA LEU A 329 12.16 -52.64 5.86
C LEU A 329 12.00 -51.36 6.70
N GLY A 330 10.99 -50.55 6.43
CA GLY A 330 10.69 -49.35 7.21
C GLY A 330 10.37 -49.64 8.69
N ALA A 331 9.60 -50.71 8.94
CA ALA A 331 9.25 -51.13 10.30
C ALA A 331 10.48 -51.53 11.15
N MET A 332 11.45 -52.26 10.56
CA MET A 332 12.70 -52.63 11.25
C MET A 332 13.54 -51.40 11.64
N VAL A 333 13.68 -50.43 10.75
CA VAL A 333 14.47 -49.21 11.01
C VAL A 333 13.79 -48.31 12.04
N GLY A 334 12.47 -48.16 11.96
CA GLY A 334 11.69 -47.37 12.94
C GLY A 334 11.76 -47.94 14.36
N GLY A 335 11.66 -49.26 14.51
CA GLY A 335 11.75 -49.93 15.81
C GLY A 335 13.10 -49.73 16.53
N ALA A 336 14.20 -49.73 15.77
CA ALA A 336 15.54 -49.56 16.34
C ALA A 336 15.81 -48.15 16.90
N LEU A 337 15.17 -47.11 16.36
CA LEU A 337 15.37 -45.72 16.79
C LEU A 337 14.58 -45.35 18.05
N LEU A 338 13.40 -45.95 18.26
CA LEU A 338 12.56 -45.67 19.43
C LEU A 338 13.16 -46.17 20.76
N LEU A 339 14.04 -47.17 20.73
CA LEU A 339 14.68 -47.75 21.93
C LEU A 339 15.88 -46.95 22.46
N LYS A 340 16.26 -45.83 21.82
CA LYS A 340 17.50 -45.09 22.13
C LYS A 340 17.28 -43.72 22.81
N GLY A 341 16.07 -43.47 23.30
CA GLY A 341 15.53 -42.13 23.58
C GLY A 341 15.28 -41.71 25.03
N GLU A 342 15.94 -42.28 26.04
CA GLU A 342 15.80 -41.81 27.45
C GLU A 342 17.16 -41.53 28.11
N GLY A 343 17.37 -40.28 28.59
CA GLY A 343 18.55 -40.00 29.42
C GLY A 343 19.06 -38.56 29.54
N ASN A 344 18.26 -37.63 30.10
CA ASN A 344 18.77 -36.68 31.12
C ASN A 344 17.66 -35.79 31.72
N LYS A 345 17.48 -35.86 33.05
CA LYS A 345 16.75 -34.87 33.85
C LYS A 345 17.76 -34.21 34.80
N LYS A 346 17.86 -32.88 34.83
CA LYS A 346 18.60 -32.13 35.86
C LYS A 346 17.65 -31.28 36.71
N LYS A 347 17.90 -31.27 38.02
CA LYS A 347 17.07 -30.65 39.07
C LYS A 347 17.23 -29.11 39.13
N PRO A 348 16.23 -28.39 39.66
CA PRO A 348 16.39 -27.02 40.17
C PRO A 348 17.01 -26.98 41.58
N SER A 349 17.57 -25.82 41.96
CA SER A 349 18.16 -25.51 43.28
C SER A 349 17.49 -24.29 43.95
N PRO A 350 17.61 -24.07 45.28
CA PRO A 350 16.65 -23.29 46.05
C PRO A 350 17.11 -21.90 46.58
N LYS A 351 16.13 -21.24 47.25
CA LYS A 351 16.09 -19.98 48.06
C LYS A 351 17.27 -19.79 49.05
N PRO A 352 17.66 -18.54 49.37
CA PRO A 352 17.14 -17.78 50.55
C PRO A 352 16.75 -16.32 50.21
N GLU A 353 16.07 -15.47 51.00
CA GLU A 353 15.52 -15.46 52.38
C GLU A 353 16.37 -14.85 53.53
N ALA A 354 16.14 -13.56 53.86
CA ALA A 354 16.04 -13.02 55.25
C ALA A 354 15.64 -11.52 55.33
N MET A 355 14.67 -11.22 56.22
CA MET A 355 14.50 -10.02 57.10
C MET A 355 14.74 -8.56 56.63
N GLN A 356 13.73 -7.69 56.83
CA GLN A 356 13.70 -6.75 57.98
C GLN A 356 12.30 -6.15 58.25
N THR A 357 12.12 -5.43 59.37
CA THR A 357 10.83 -5.26 60.08
C THR A 357 10.41 -3.81 60.39
N ALA A 358 9.09 -3.55 60.33
CA ALA A 358 8.31 -2.55 61.12
C ALA A 358 8.56 -1.03 60.84
N PRO A 359 7.68 -0.10 61.31
CA PRO A 359 6.44 -0.28 62.10
C PRO A 359 5.15 0.38 61.53
N THR A 360 4.04 0.05 62.19
CA THR A 360 2.66 0.49 61.94
C THR A 360 2.42 2.00 62.13
N ARG A 361 1.63 2.61 61.23
CA ARG A 361 0.86 3.83 61.53
C ARG A 361 -0.63 3.61 61.25
N THR A 362 -1.44 3.69 62.30
CA THR A 362 -2.91 3.64 62.23
C THR A 362 -3.43 4.91 61.55
N SER A 363 -4.18 4.76 60.46
CA SER A 363 -4.87 5.87 59.78
C SER A 363 -6.39 5.73 59.96
N PRO A 364 -7.17 6.81 60.13
CA PRO A 364 -8.60 6.71 60.41
C PRO A 364 -9.42 6.14 59.24
N ALA A 365 -10.58 5.56 59.57
CA ALA A 365 -11.47 4.90 58.61
C ALA A 365 -11.92 5.85 57.47
N PRO A 366 -11.83 5.43 56.19
CA PRO A 366 -12.36 6.21 55.08
C PRO A 366 -13.89 6.25 55.09
N ALA A 367 -14.45 7.43 54.83
CA ALA A 367 -15.87 7.59 54.53
C ALA A 367 -16.28 6.78 53.27
N PRO A 368 -17.55 6.33 53.16
CA PRO A 368 -18.01 5.53 52.02
C PRO A 368 -17.76 6.27 50.69
N PRO A 369 -17.32 5.57 49.63
CA PRO A 369 -16.91 6.20 48.38
C PRO A 369 -18.10 6.88 47.71
N ALA A 370 -18.03 8.21 47.59
CA ALA A 370 -18.94 8.96 46.74
C ALA A 370 -18.89 8.41 45.32
N LYS A 371 -20.05 8.19 44.70
CA LYS A 371 -20.15 7.70 43.31
C LYS A 371 -19.27 8.56 42.41
N ALA A 372 -18.25 7.95 41.80
CA ALA A 372 -17.34 8.64 40.90
C ALA A 372 -18.15 9.24 39.75
N ILE A 373 -18.25 10.56 39.71
CA ILE A 373 -18.83 11.28 38.59
C ILE A 373 -17.87 11.03 37.40
N PRO A 374 -18.35 10.50 36.26
CA PRO A 374 -17.47 10.27 35.12
C PRO A 374 -16.87 11.61 34.68
N LEU A 375 -15.54 11.72 34.72
CA LEU A 375 -14.83 12.88 34.23
C LEU A 375 -15.25 13.09 32.77
N LYS A 376 -15.85 14.24 32.46
CA LYS A 376 -16.01 14.69 31.08
C LYS A 376 -14.61 14.91 30.52
N THR A 377 -14.12 13.94 29.75
CA THR A 377 -12.85 14.06 29.03
C THR A 377 -12.91 15.30 28.14
N THR A 378 -12.16 16.34 28.50
CA THR A 378 -12.04 17.54 27.68
C THR A 378 -11.54 17.12 26.29
N PRO A 379 -12.21 17.49 25.19
CA PRO A 379 -11.79 17.09 23.85
C PRO A 379 -10.35 17.57 23.62
N ALA A 380 -9.47 16.64 23.24
CA ALA A 380 -8.06 16.96 23.06
C ALA A 380 -7.91 18.05 21.99
N ALA A 381 -7.15 19.10 22.33
CA ALA A 381 -7.07 20.35 21.58
C ALA A 381 -6.81 20.16 20.07
N LEU A 382 -7.21 21.15 19.28
CA LEU A 382 -6.90 21.21 17.85
C LEU A 382 -5.42 21.62 17.68
N PRO A 383 -4.64 20.95 16.81
CA PRO A 383 -3.27 21.38 16.52
C PRO A 383 -3.20 22.80 15.94
N SER A 384 -2.19 23.56 16.34
CA SER A 384 -2.05 25.00 16.06
C SER A 384 -1.90 25.34 14.57
N PHE A 385 -1.39 24.41 13.76
CA PHE A 385 -1.29 24.56 12.31
C PHE A 385 -2.64 24.42 11.58
N ILE A 386 -3.71 24.02 12.26
CA ILE A 386 -5.05 23.84 11.66
C ILE A 386 -5.91 25.07 11.98
N PRO A 387 -6.52 25.72 10.97
CA PRO A 387 -7.41 26.84 11.23
C PRO A 387 -8.61 26.39 12.09
N ALA A 388 -8.89 27.14 13.15
CA ALA A 388 -10.08 26.91 13.98
C ALA A 388 -11.39 27.19 13.22
N SER A 389 -11.33 28.03 12.18
CA SER A 389 -12.41 28.28 11.23
C SER A 389 -12.42 27.25 10.09
N GLY A 390 -13.56 27.07 9.43
CA GLY A 390 -13.69 26.18 8.27
C GLY A 390 -13.86 24.70 8.61
N LYS A 391 -14.28 24.37 9.84
CA LYS A 391 -14.73 23.01 10.19
C LYS A 391 -15.95 22.61 9.35
N ASP A 392 -15.90 21.41 8.78
CA ASP A 392 -17.00 20.80 8.05
C ASP A 392 -17.73 19.78 8.96
N GLU A 393 -18.91 20.16 9.43
CA GLU A 393 -19.77 19.31 10.27
C GLU A 393 -20.46 18.18 9.50
N GLY A 394 -20.53 18.25 8.17
CA GLY A 394 -21.11 17.20 7.33
C GLY A 394 -20.15 16.02 7.19
N PHE A 395 -18.86 16.30 7.01
CA PHE A 395 -17.84 15.28 6.73
C PHE A 395 -17.78 14.18 7.80
N GLY A 396 -17.75 14.54 9.08
CA GLY A 396 -17.67 13.57 10.19
C GLY A 396 -18.93 12.71 10.39
N LYS A 397 -20.07 13.11 9.79
CA LYS A 397 -21.30 12.28 9.76
C LYS A 397 -21.21 11.16 8.73
N VAL A 398 -20.49 11.40 7.63
CA VAL A 398 -20.25 10.42 6.55
C VAL A 398 -19.02 9.54 6.86
N HIS A 399 -18.02 10.11 7.55
CA HIS A 399 -16.79 9.43 7.94
C HIS A 399 -16.62 9.44 9.47
N PRO A 400 -17.25 8.49 10.21
CA PRO A 400 -17.15 8.42 11.67
C PRO A 400 -15.70 8.41 12.17
N GLY A 401 -15.43 9.18 13.22
CA GLY A 401 -14.08 9.37 13.78
C GLY A 401 -13.22 10.39 13.02
N TRP A 402 -13.61 10.81 11.82
CA TRP A 402 -12.92 11.86 11.07
C TRP A 402 -13.54 13.24 11.27
N GLU A 403 -12.69 14.26 11.29
CA GLU A 403 -13.06 15.68 11.20
C GLU A 403 -12.36 16.30 9.98
N ARG A 404 -13.04 17.21 9.27
CA ARG A 404 -12.46 17.99 8.17
C ARG A 404 -12.44 19.47 8.51
N TYR A 405 -11.34 20.14 8.18
CA TYR A 405 -11.17 21.59 8.26
C TYR A 405 -10.62 22.10 6.93
N LEU A 406 -11.20 23.18 6.41
CA LEU A 406 -10.81 23.79 5.14
C LEU A 406 -10.01 25.07 5.39
N GLY A 407 -8.76 25.09 4.93
CA GLY A 407 -7.87 26.25 4.97
C GLY A 407 -7.69 26.92 3.61
N ARG A 408 -6.74 27.85 3.54
CA ARG A 408 -6.46 28.66 2.35
C ARG A 408 -5.68 27.86 1.30
N GLY A 409 -6.39 27.04 0.53
CA GLY A 409 -5.80 26.16 -0.49
C GLY A 409 -5.28 24.82 0.06
N THR A 410 -5.63 24.47 1.30
CA THR A 410 -5.33 23.18 1.94
C THR A 410 -6.57 22.61 2.64
N GLU A 411 -6.71 21.30 2.60
CA GLU A 411 -7.69 20.53 3.38
C GLU A 411 -6.95 19.78 4.49
N TYR A 412 -7.45 19.85 5.72
CA TYR A 412 -6.95 19.13 6.87
C TYR A 412 -7.98 18.09 7.27
N ARG A 413 -7.58 16.82 7.37
CA ARG A 413 -8.41 15.74 7.93
C ARG A 413 -7.76 15.20 9.18
N LEU A 414 -8.49 15.17 10.28
CA LEU A 414 -8.04 14.59 11.54
C LEU A 414 -8.82 13.33 11.78
N PHE A 415 -8.17 12.27 12.23
CA PHE A 415 -8.86 11.10 12.75
C PHE A 415 -8.64 10.97 14.26
N ARG A 416 -9.75 10.79 14.99
CA ARG A 416 -9.77 10.62 16.44
C ARG A 416 -10.44 9.31 16.79
N GLU A 417 -9.75 8.51 17.59
CA GLU A 417 -10.26 7.27 18.17
C GLU A 417 -10.31 7.44 19.69
N ASN A 418 -11.46 7.19 20.30
CA ASN A 418 -11.68 7.38 21.75
C ASN A 418 -11.27 8.80 22.24
N GLY A 419 -11.46 9.82 21.39
CA GLY A 419 -11.07 11.21 21.63
C GLY A 419 -9.58 11.54 21.40
N ARG A 420 -8.70 10.53 21.31
CA ARG A 420 -7.26 10.68 21.04
C ARG A 420 -7.01 10.84 19.55
N LEU A 421 -6.19 11.83 19.18
CA LEU A 421 -5.74 12.03 17.81
C LEU A 421 -4.84 10.85 17.39
N LYS A 422 -5.17 10.23 16.25
CA LYS A 422 -4.51 9.01 15.74
C LYS A 422 -3.92 9.20 14.35
N ALA A 423 -4.49 10.05 13.51
CA ALA A 423 -3.86 10.49 12.27
C ALA A 423 -4.24 11.93 11.90
N VAL A 424 -3.38 12.57 11.12
CA VAL A 424 -3.65 13.84 10.44
C VAL A 424 -3.23 13.73 8.98
N GLN A 425 -4.08 14.18 8.08
CA GLN A 425 -3.79 14.36 6.66
C GLN A 425 -3.85 15.85 6.33
N VAL A 426 -2.88 16.36 5.58
CA VAL A 426 -2.88 17.72 5.03
C VAL A 426 -2.72 17.60 3.52
N ILE A 427 -3.67 18.16 2.76
CA ILE A 427 -3.85 17.91 1.34
C ILE A 427 -3.94 19.24 0.61
N ALA A 428 -3.21 19.40 -0.48
CA ALA A 428 -3.28 20.60 -1.32
C ALA A 428 -4.55 20.60 -2.18
N LEU A 429 -5.29 21.72 -2.17
CA LEU A 429 -6.51 21.90 -2.96
C LEU A 429 -6.21 22.68 -4.26
N ARG A 430 -6.98 22.41 -5.31
CA ARG A 430 -6.96 23.17 -6.58
C ARG A 430 -5.56 23.30 -7.23
N GLY A 431 -4.70 22.30 -7.03
CA GLY A 431 -3.39 22.27 -7.67
C GLY A 431 -2.31 23.13 -7.00
N THR A 432 -2.55 23.68 -5.80
CA THR A 432 -1.49 24.26 -4.95
C THR A 432 -0.47 23.20 -4.52
N ALA A 433 0.62 23.63 -3.88
CA ALA A 433 1.50 22.75 -3.12
C ALA A 433 1.34 23.03 -1.62
N VAL A 434 1.44 21.98 -0.80
CA VAL A 434 1.62 22.14 0.66
C VAL A 434 3.04 22.69 0.88
N PRO A 435 3.22 23.84 1.56
CA PRO A 435 4.56 24.35 1.83
C PRO A 435 5.38 23.36 2.68
N ASP A 436 6.66 23.13 2.35
CA ASP A 436 7.52 22.26 3.15
C ASP A 436 7.66 22.76 4.61
N THR A 437 7.54 24.07 4.84
CA THR A 437 7.47 24.66 6.20
C THR A 437 6.25 24.19 6.98
N LEU A 438 5.09 24.02 6.33
CA LEU A 438 3.89 23.46 6.95
C LEU A 438 4.07 21.95 7.22
N VAL A 439 4.73 21.21 6.33
CA VAL A 439 5.07 19.79 6.55
C VAL A 439 5.94 19.64 7.80
N VAL A 440 6.99 20.46 7.96
CA VAL A 440 7.84 20.46 9.16
C VAL A 440 7.04 20.85 10.41
N ALA A 441 6.17 21.87 10.34
CA ALA A 441 5.32 22.25 11.46
C ALA A 441 4.37 21.12 11.91
N VAL A 442 3.73 20.43 10.96
CA VAL A 442 2.85 19.28 11.20
C VAL A 442 3.61 18.14 11.89
N VAL A 443 4.78 17.75 11.37
CA VAL A 443 5.59 16.68 11.98
C VAL A 443 6.06 17.09 13.37
N ARG A 444 6.58 18.31 13.53
CA ARG A 444 7.09 18.82 14.81
C ARG A 444 6.00 18.92 15.87
N GLU A 445 4.80 19.39 15.54
CA GLU A 445 3.72 19.50 16.53
C GLU A 445 3.13 18.14 16.91
N LEU A 446 2.91 17.25 15.94
CA LEU A 446 2.27 15.94 16.20
C LEU A 446 3.21 14.92 16.84
N THR A 447 4.52 15.04 16.62
CA THR A 447 5.52 14.08 17.14
C THR A 447 6.51 14.70 18.12
N GLY A 448 6.65 16.02 18.18
CA GLY A 448 7.70 16.68 18.97
C GLY A 448 9.12 16.50 18.41
N SER A 449 9.29 15.98 17.19
CA SER A 449 10.59 15.83 16.53
C SER A 449 10.74 16.87 15.41
N GLU A 450 11.83 17.66 15.43
CA GLU A 450 12.03 18.77 14.48
C GLU A 450 12.39 18.34 13.05
N ARG A 451 12.90 17.11 12.91
CA ARG A 451 13.33 16.54 11.63
C ARG A 451 12.37 15.42 11.25
N LEU A 452 12.08 15.30 9.96
CA LEU A 452 11.65 14.01 9.45
C LEU A 452 12.79 13.01 9.68
N GLY A 453 12.44 11.85 10.25
CA GLY A 453 13.37 10.73 10.31
C GLY A 453 13.75 10.22 8.92
N ALA A 454 14.71 9.31 8.87
CA ALA A 454 15.19 8.76 7.60
C ALA A 454 14.03 8.20 6.76
N VAL A 455 14.02 8.56 5.47
CA VAL A 455 13.05 8.02 4.50
C VAL A 455 13.34 6.54 4.34
N SER A 456 12.43 5.70 4.87
CA SER A 456 12.55 4.25 4.87
C SER A 456 12.11 3.60 3.56
N SER A 457 11.28 4.29 2.77
CA SER A 457 10.88 3.82 1.43
C SER A 457 10.48 4.98 0.52
N GLN A 458 10.75 4.84 -0.77
CA GLN A 458 10.36 5.80 -1.80
C GLN A 458 9.83 5.04 -3.03
N THR A 459 8.63 5.38 -3.49
CA THR A 459 7.95 4.68 -4.60
C THR A 459 7.29 5.68 -5.53
N LYS A 460 7.41 5.49 -6.85
CA LYS A 460 6.77 6.33 -7.86
C LYS A 460 5.54 5.59 -8.43
N LYS A 461 4.32 6.09 -8.18
CA LYS A 461 3.05 5.51 -8.68
C LYS A 461 2.16 6.64 -9.21
N GLY A 462 1.58 6.48 -10.41
CA GLY A 462 0.66 7.46 -11.00
C GLY A 462 1.24 8.88 -11.21
N GLY A 463 2.55 9.01 -11.41
CA GLY A 463 3.23 10.31 -11.50
C GLY A 463 3.45 11.03 -10.16
N TYR A 464 3.05 10.42 -9.04
CA TYR A 464 3.39 10.87 -7.69
C TYR A 464 4.65 10.14 -7.18
N LEU A 465 5.46 10.84 -6.40
CA LEU A 465 6.53 10.28 -5.58
C LEU A 465 6.01 10.16 -4.15
N ARG A 466 5.78 8.93 -3.68
CA ARG A 466 5.45 8.62 -2.29
C ARG A 466 6.75 8.38 -1.52
N GLN A 467 6.97 9.13 -0.45
CA GLN A 467 8.08 8.98 0.48
C GLN A 467 7.51 8.57 1.84
N VAL A 468 8.01 7.49 2.42
CA VAL A 468 7.63 6.99 3.76
C VAL A 468 8.82 7.13 4.69
N GLY A 469 8.61 7.67 5.88
CA GLY A 469 9.61 7.73 6.94
C GLY A 469 9.00 7.46 8.31
N LYS A 470 9.81 6.99 9.26
CA LYS A 470 9.41 6.82 10.66
C LYS A 470 9.97 7.95 11.51
N VAL A 471 9.21 8.40 12.51
CA VAL A 471 9.61 9.49 13.41
C VAL A 471 9.77 8.93 14.82
N ASP A 472 11.00 8.66 15.22
CA ASP A 472 11.47 8.34 16.58
C ASP A 472 10.56 7.40 17.42
N GLY A 473 9.94 6.41 16.77
CA GLY A 473 9.00 5.47 17.40
C GLY A 473 7.62 6.05 17.78
N LYS A 474 7.37 7.34 17.51
CA LYS A 474 6.13 8.05 17.83
C LYS A 474 5.08 7.95 16.71
N GLY A 475 5.53 7.72 15.47
CA GLY A 475 4.62 7.60 14.34
C GLY A 475 5.31 7.34 12.99
N GLU A 476 4.47 7.29 11.95
CA GLU A 476 4.87 7.19 10.54
C GLU A 476 4.43 8.45 9.79
N VAL A 477 5.26 8.92 8.86
CA VAL A 477 4.99 10.07 7.98
C VAL A 477 5.08 9.61 6.53
N VAL A 478 4.03 9.89 5.77
CA VAL A 478 3.97 9.65 4.32
C VAL A 478 3.80 10.98 3.60
N ILE A 479 4.76 11.34 2.74
CA ILE A 479 4.69 12.52 1.88
C ILE A 479 4.42 12.08 0.44
N TYR A 480 3.47 12.74 -0.21
CA TYR A 480 3.17 12.60 -1.63
C TYR A 480 3.63 13.87 -2.36
N ARG A 481 4.61 13.75 -3.27
CA ARG A 481 5.08 14.86 -4.13
C ARG A 481 4.67 14.64 -5.58
N LYS A 482 4.43 15.72 -6.33
CA LYS A 482 4.23 15.71 -7.80
C LYS A 482 4.80 17.00 -8.39
N GLY A 483 5.72 16.88 -9.34
CA GLY A 483 6.43 18.04 -9.91
C GLY A 483 7.26 18.80 -8.85
N GLY A 484 7.95 18.08 -7.96
CA GLY A 484 8.72 18.64 -6.84
C GLY A 484 7.87 19.05 -5.62
N GLY A 485 6.75 19.73 -5.86
CA GLY A 485 5.83 20.20 -4.81
C GLY A 485 5.14 19.08 -4.03
N VAL A 486 4.94 19.29 -2.73
CA VAL A 486 4.14 18.39 -1.88
C VAL A 486 2.66 18.56 -2.23
N ARG A 487 1.98 17.45 -2.50
CA ARG A 487 0.53 17.37 -2.74
C ARG A 487 -0.25 16.91 -1.53
N GLY A 488 0.37 16.12 -0.66
CA GLY A 488 -0.18 15.83 0.65
C GLY A 488 0.86 15.22 1.59
N VAL A 489 0.58 15.35 2.89
CA VAL A 489 1.31 14.65 3.96
C VAL A 489 0.29 13.95 4.86
N VAL A 490 0.60 12.71 5.25
CA VAL A 490 -0.14 11.92 6.23
C VAL A 490 0.81 11.64 7.40
N VAL A 491 0.36 11.91 8.61
CA VAL A 491 1.08 11.58 9.86
C VAL A 491 0.18 10.66 10.68
N THR A 492 0.65 9.44 10.95
CA THR A 492 -0.03 8.45 11.78
C THR A 492 0.69 8.34 13.12
N LEU A 493 -0.05 8.40 14.22
CA LEU A 493 0.45 8.38 15.59
C LEU A 493 0.17 7.04 16.26
N ASN A 494 1.17 6.52 16.97
CA ASN A 494 1.07 5.26 17.72
C ASN A 494 0.15 5.40 18.94
#